data_AF-A0A937BF67-F1
#
_entry.id   AF-A0A937BF67-F1
#
_cell.length_a   1.000
_cell.length_b   1.000
_cell.length_c   1.000
_cell.angle_alpha   90.00
_cell.angle_beta   90.00
_cell.angle_gamma   90.00
#
_symmetry.space_group_name_H-M   'P 1'
#
loop_
_entity.id
_entity.type
_entity.pdbx_description
1 polymer ?
#
loop_
_entity_poly.entity_id
_entity_poly.type
_entity_poly.pdbx_seq_one_letter_code
_entity_poly.pdbx_strand_id
1 'polypeptide(L)'
;MRITLLLLALVIALRLCAQSDDGLVLLARTYKDNMFRNEPTKEMVARLKNDVPAELGRTRDFIVQSITPKNALLDDAWMKLPEETTLRQIHTVRQLDLDMRKEDRTGDAKLLDSLRSHPAERYELVRNYYDMLFVAVGNKNQPFNMSKLDLRPDAYGLQEDTERGIVFLQCMDLCRSTIWGYMNVVKPPNTKEAMAHIKRYPKVNGATYYRFGDLNFKDFQYTYDDSLQSYKGVMVDHYLELLLYHLLVLDGEGAKEDAVRDLLLGSAMRDETLWKYSKSKEVFEQIFKKQ
;
A
#
# COMPACT_ATOMS: atom_id res chain seq x y z
N MET A 1 -39.55 -33.91 -5.45
CA MET A 1 -38.45 -33.91 -4.46
C MET A 1 -37.15 -33.33 -5.00
N ARG A 2 -36.59 -33.81 -6.13
CA ARG A 2 -35.34 -33.25 -6.72
C ARG A 2 -35.43 -31.78 -7.13
N ILE A 3 -36.52 -31.36 -7.78
CA ILE A 3 -36.73 -29.94 -8.19
C ILE A 3 -36.86 -29.03 -6.98
N THR A 4 -37.58 -29.46 -5.94
CA THR A 4 -37.76 -28.71 -4.68
C THR A 4 -36.44 -28.53 -3.92
N LEU A 5 -35.59 -29.57 -3.91
CA LEU A 5 -34.25 -29.51 -3.30
C LEU A 5 -33.30 -28.58 -4.07
N LEU A 6 -33.37 -28.58 -5.41
CA LEU A 6 -32.59 -27.66 -6.26
C LEU A 6 -33.03 -26.20 -6.08
N LEU A 7 -34.34 -25.94 -6.01
CA LEU A 7 -34.87 -24.60 -5.74
C LEU A 7 -34.50 -24.11 -4.33
N LEU A 8 -34.56 -24.99 -3.32
CA LEU A 8 -34.15 -24.64 -1.97
C LEU A 8 -32.64 -24.34 -1.90
N ALA A 9 -31.80 -25.15 -2.55
CA ALA A 9 -30.36 -24.91 -2.64
C ALA A 9 -30.05 -23.58 -3.35
N LEU A 10 -30.77 -23.26 -4.43
CA LEU A 10 -30.64 -21.99 -5.14
C LEU A 10 -31.03 -20.79 -4.26
N VAL A 11 -32.14 -20.89 -3.52
CA VAL A 11 -32.58 -19.81 -2.60
C VAL A 11 -31.58 -19.61 -1.47
N ILE A 12 -31.01 -20.69 -0.92
CA ILE A 12 -29.96 -20.61 0.10
C ILE A 12 -28.71 -19.94 -0.46
N ALA A 13 -28.26 -20.35 -1.65
CA ALA A 13 -27.08 -19.76 -2.32
C ALA A 13 -27.27 -18.26 -2.61
N LEU A 14 -28.45 -17.87 -3.10
CA LEU A 14 -28.78 -16.46 -3.34
C LEU A 14 -28.79 -15.63 -2.06
N ARG A 15 -29.31 -16.18 -0.95
CA ARG A 15 -29.31 -15.49 0.36
C ARG A 15 -27.90 -15.31 0.92
N LEU A 16 -27.06 -16.33 0.84
CA LEU A 16 -25.66 -16.23 1.29
C LEU A 16 -24.89 -15.20 0.47
N CYS A 17 -25.10 -15.17 -0.84
CA CYS A 17 -24.48 -14.19 -1.74
C CYS A 17 -24.89 -12.75 -1.39
N ALA A 18 -26.19 -12.50 -1.16
CA ALA A 18 -26.69 -11.19 -0.77
C ALA A 18 -26.16 -10.73 0.61
N GLN A 19 -26.08 -11.63 1.59
CA GLN A 19 -25.52 -11.31 2.90
C GLN A 19 -24.04 -10.92 2.83
N SER A 20 -23.25 -11.63 2.00
CA SER A 20 -21.85 -11.26 1.76
C SER A 20 -21.73 -9.89 1.10
N ASP A 21 -22.63 -9.51 0.19
CA ASP A 21 -22.61 -8.20 -0.47
C ASP A 21 -22.91 -7.06 0.51
N ASP A 22 -23.94 -7.21 1.34
CA ASP A 22 -24.25 -6.24 2.40
C ASP A 22 -23.08 -6.08 3.38
N GLY A 23 -22.39 -7.18 3.71
CA GLY A 23 -21.20 -7.19 4.54
C GLY A 23 -20.03 -6.40 3.92
N LEU A 24 -19.76 -6.58 2.62
CA LEU A 24 -18.71 -5.85 1.90
C LEU A 24 -19.03 -4.35 1.83
N VAL A 25 -20.28 -3.98 1.58
CA VAL A 25 -20.75 -2.58 1.56
C VAL A 25 -20.62 -1.95 2.95
N LEU A 26 -20.95 -2.67 4.01
CA LEU A 26 -20.79 -2.20 5.39
C LEU A 26 -19.31 -1.94 5.73
N LEU A 27 -18.43 -2.86 5.36
CA LEU A 27 -16.98 -2.71 5.54
C LEU A 27 -16.45 -1.50 4.76
N ALA A 28 -16.87 -1.30 3.51
CA ALA A 28 -16.46 -0.17 2.67
C ALA A 28 -16.88 1.18 3.25
N ARG A 29 -18.13 1.32 3.70
CA ARG A 29 -18.59 2.55 4.37
C ARG A 29 -17.79 2.84 5.63
N THR A 30 -17.56 1.81 6.43
CA THR A 30 -16.80 1.95 7.68
C THR A 30 -15.35 2.33 7.44
N TYR A 31 -14.71 1.70 6.44
CA TYR A 31 -13.37 2.07 6.00
C TYR A 31 -13.32 3.51 5.50
N LYS A 32 -14.21 3.90 4.60
CA LYS A 32 -14.29 5.27 4.04
C LYS A 32 -14.29 6.34 5.12
N ASP A 33 -15.12 6.14 6.14
CA ASP A 33 -15.37 7.14 7.19
C ASP A 33 -14.25 7.20 8.24
N ASN A 34 -13.44 6.15 8.34
CA ASN A 34 -12.43 6.00 9.40
C ASN A 34 -10.99 5.75 8.91
N MET A 35 -10.70 5.60 7.61
CA MET A 35 -9.35 5.26 7.12
C MET A 35 -8.30 6.37 7.33
N PHE A 36 -8.74 7.62 7.53
CA PHE A 36 -7.87 8.78 7.76
C PHE A 36 -7.67 9.02 9.27
N ARG A 37 -8.03 10.21 9.77
CA ARG A 37 -7.77 10.62 11.16
C ARG A 37 -8.85 10.19 12.16
N ASN A 38 -10.05 9.86 11.69
CA ASN A 38 -11.17 9.49 12.56
C ASN A 38 -10.97 8.10 13.16
N GLU A 39 -11.30 7.93 14.43
CA GLU A 39 -11.24 6.62 15.10
C GLU A 39 -12.64 5.97 15.15
N PRO A 40 -12.74 4.66 14.93
CA PRO A 40 -14.02 3.96 15.08
C PRO A 40 -14.44 3.92 16.54
N THR A 41 -15.74 4.02 16.81
CA THR A 41 -16.26 3.79 18.16
C THR A 41 -16.27 2.29 18.50
N LYS A 42 -16.30 1.96 19.80
CA LYS A 42 -16.38 0.55 20.24
C LYS A 42 -17.66 -0.13 19.72
N GLU A 43 -18.76 0.62 19.67
CA GLU A 43 -20.05 0.16 19.17
C GLU A 43 -19.97 -0.14 17.67
N MET A 44 -19.27 0.69 16.91
CA MET A 44 -19.02 0.45 15.49
C MET A 44 -18.21 -0.83 15.27
N VAL A 45 -17.13 -1.04 16.04
CA VAL A 45 -16.33 -2.27 15.96
C VAL A 45 -17.15 -3.50 16.38
N ALA A 46 -17.97 -3.39 17.43
CA ALA A 46 -18.86 -4.47 17.87
C ALA A 46 -19.90 -4.82 16.80
N ARG A 47 -20.48 -3.81 16.16
CA ARG A 47 -21.42 -3.97 15.05
C ARG A 47 -20.77 -4.70 13.88
N LEU A 48 -19.55 -4.34 13.49
CA LEU A 48 -18.83 -5.07 12.43
C LEU A 48 -18.65 -6.56 12.78
N LYS A 49 -18.44 -6.90 14.05
CA LYS A 49 -18.29 -8.32 14.46
C LYS A 49 -19.59 -9.10 14.38
N ASN A 50 -20.73 -8.45 14.62
CA ASN A 50 -22.04 -9.08 14.66
C ASN A 50 -22.72 -9.12 13.28
N ASP A 51 -22.57 -8.06 12.49
CA ASP A 51 -23.34 -7.86 11.26
C ASP A 51 -22.58 -8.33 10.01
N VAL A 52 -21.25 -8.47 10.07
CA VAL A 52 -20.45 -8.96 8.94
C VAL A 52 -20.43 -10.49 8.96
N PRO A 53 -20.82 -11.17 7.86
CA PRO A 53 -20.81 -12.62 7.77
C PRO A 53 -19.45 -13.26 8.06
N ALA A 54 -19.47 -14.49 8.57
CA ALA A 54 -18.27 -15.19 9.03
C ALA A 54 -17.25 -15.43 7.91
N GLU A 55 -17.71 -15.66 6.67
CA GLU A 55 -16.87 -15.82 5.48
C GLU A 55 -16.07 -14.57 5.10
N LEU A 56 -16.46 -13.39 5.63
CA LEU A 56 -15.72 -12.14 5.50
C LEU A 56 -14.84 -11.85 6.73
N GLY A 57 -14.69 -12.80 7.65
CA GLY A 57 -14.04 -12.57 8.95
C GLY A 57 -12.63 -12.00 8.84
N ARG A 58 -11.80 -12.53 7.94
CA ARG A 58 -10.43 -12.05 7.74
C ARG A 58 -10.39 -10.65 7.12
N THR A 59 -11.25 -10.37 6.14
CA THR A 59 -11.42 -9.03 5.56
C THR A 59 -11.91 -8.03 6.60
N ARG A 60 -12.90 -8.40 7.42
CA ARG A 60 -13.38 -7.57 8.53
C ARG A 60 -12.24 -7.22 9.47
N ASP A 61 -11.47 -8.22 9.90
CA ASP A 61 -10.39 -8.01 10.86
C ASP A 61 -9.29 -7.12 10.27
N PHE A 62 -8.97 -7.27 8.98
CA PHE A 62 -8.07 -6.35 8.27
C PHE A 62 -8.61 -4.92 8.28
N ILE A 63 -9.87 -4.71 7.88
CA ILE A 63 -10.48 -3.37 7.86
C ILE A 63 -10.50 -2.74 9.25
N VAL A 64 -10.81 -3.51 10.30
CA VAL A 64 -10.73 -3.04 11.69
C VAL A 64 -9.31 -2.60 12.05
N GLN A 65 -8.28 -3.36 11.68
CA GLN A 65 -6.89 -2.94 11.88
C GLN A 65 -6.56 -1.66 11.08
N SER A 66 -7.06 -1.54 9.85
CA SER A 66 -6.82 -0.39 8.98
C SER A 66 -7.42 0.92 9.49
N ILE A 67 -8.46 0.86 10.32
CA ILE A 67 -9.13 2.05 10.87
C ILE A 67 -8.75 2.35 12.33
N THR A 68 -8.09 1.42 13.02
CA THR A 68 -7.77 1.52 14.45
C THR A 68 -6.34 2.07 14.66
N PRO A 69 -6.13 3.03 15.58
CA PRO A 69 -4.79 3.47 15.99
C PRO A 69 -3.97 2.37 16.66
N LYS A 70 -2.63 2.48 16.61
CA LYS A 70 -1.70 1.50 17.19
C LYS A 70 -2.02 0.07 16.75
N ASN A 71 -2.36 -0.07 15.46
CA ASN A 71 -2.71 -1.35 14.88
C ASN A 71 -1.51 -2.29 14.78
N ALA A 72 -1.81 -3.55 14.56
CA ALA A 72 -0.86 -4.65 14.42
C ALA A 72 -0.48 -4.91 12.95
N LEU A 73 -0.79 -4.02 12.01
CA LEU A 73 -0.63 -4.28 10.56
C LEU A 73 0.81 -4.59 10.13
N LEU A 74 1.81 -4.20 10.93
CA LEU A 74 3.22 -4.51 10.68
C LEU A 74 3.69 -5.84 11.30
N ASP A 75 2.81 -6.56 12.01
CA ASP A 75 3.11 -7.88 12.55
C ASP A 75 3.05 -8.95 11.44
N ASP A 76 3.76 -10.06 11.64
CA ASP A 76 3.85 -11.17 10.68
C ASP A 76 2.49 -11.71 10.20
N ALA A 77 1.43 -11.59 11.02
CA ALA A 77 0.09 -12.05 10.67
C ALA A 77 -0.56 -11.26 9.52
N TRP A 78 -0.18 -9.98 9.37
CA TRP A 78 -0.72 -9.07 8.37
C TRP A 78 0.31 -8.75 7.27
N MET A 79 1.60 -8.85 7.58
CA MET A 79 2.63 -8.73 6.54
C MET A 79 2.66 -9.95 5.63
N LYS A 80 2.22 -11.14 6.08
CA LYS A 80 2.01 -12.29 5.20
C LYS A 80 0.78 -12.08 4.33
N LEU A 81 0.96 -12.30 3.03
CA LEU A 81 -0.12 -12.17 2.07
C LEU A 81 -1.23 -13.19 2.40
N PRO A 82 -2.49 -12.74 2.54
CA PRO A 82 -3.61 -13.65 2.77
C PRO A 82 -3.97 -14.41 1.48
N GLU A 83 -4.84 -15.39 1.63
CA GLU A 83 -5.38 -16.14 0.51
C GLU A 83 -6.16 -15.25 -0.47
N GLU A 84 -6.25 -15.71 -1.72
CA GLU A 84 -6.80 -14.93 -2.83
C GLU A 84 -8.23 -14.43 -2.59
N THR A 85 -9.07 -15.24 -1.93
CA THR A 85 -10.43 -14.83 -1.56
C THR A 85 -10.44 -13.58 -0.69
N THR A 86 -9.61 -13.53 0.35
CA THR A 86 -9.48 -12.34 1.21
C THR A 86 -8.93 -11.15 0.43
N LEU A 87 -7.96 -11.36 -0.47
CA LEU A 87 -7.44 -10.27 -1.31
C LEU A 87 -8.51 -9.67 -2.22
N ARG A 88 -9.34 -10.51 -2.85
CA ARG A 88 -10.46 -10.05 -3.69
C ARG A 88 -11.49 -9.30 -2.88
N GLN A 89 -11.82 -9.78 -1.67
CA GLN A 89 -12.75 -9.10 -0.78
C GLN A 89 -12.22 -7.73 -0.31
N ILE A 90 -10.94 -7.63 0.07
CA ILE A 90 -10.30 -6.36 0.44
C ILE A 90 -10.29 -5.39 -0.75
N HIS A 91 -9.93 -5.87 -1.94
CA HIS A 91 -9.99 -5.09 -3.17
C HIS A 91 -11.40 -4.56 -3.43
N THR A 92 -12.43 -5.41 -3.30
CA THR A 92 -13.83 -4.97 -3.45
C THR A 92 -14.22 -3.90 -2.43
N VAL A 93 -13.81 -4.05 -1.16
CA VAL A 93 -14.03 -3.02 -0.13
C VAL A 93 -13.41 -1.68 -0.54
N ARG A 94 -12.19 -1.70 -1.10
CA ARG A 94 -11.52 -0.50 -1.58
C ARG A 94 -12.23 0.13 -2.79
N GLN A 95 -12.65 -0.67 -3.77
CA GLN A 95 -13.37 -0.15 -4.93
C GLN A 95 -14.72 0.46 -4.56
N LEU A 96 -15.44 -0.15 -3.63
CA LEU A 96 -16.67 0.42 -3.06
C LEU A 96 -16.40 1.75 -2.34
N ASP A 97 -15.35 1.84 -1.51
CA ASP A 97 -14.94 3.09 -0.86
C ASP A 97 -14.63 4.20 -1.90
N LEU A 98 -13.91 3.87 -2.97
CA LEU A 98 -13.60 4.82 -4.04
C LEU A 98 -14.86 5.27 -4.80
N ASP A 99 -15.76 4.35 -5.16
CA ASP A 99 -17.03 4.68 -5.83
C ASP A 99 -17.92 5.57 -4.95
N MET A 100 -17.96 5.32 -3.63
CA MET A 100 -18.70 6.15 -2.66
C MET A 100 -18.19 7.60 -2.57
N ARG A 101 -17.02 7.93 -3.12
CA ARG A 101 -16.44 9.29 -3.14
C ARG A 101 -16.70 10.02 -4.46
N LYS A 102 -17.19 9.33 -5.50
CA LYS A 102 -17.47 9.92 -6.81
C LYS A 102 -18.80 10.68 -6.80
N GLU A 103 -18.86 11.75 -7.58
CA GLU A 103 -20.12 12.48 -7.83
C GLU A 103 -21.11 11.62 -8.63
N ASP A 104 -20.62 10.86 -9.62
CA ASP A 104 -21.37 10.01 -10.54
C ASP A 104 -21.32 8.52 -10.14
N ARG A 105 -21.65 8.24 -8.89
CA ARG A 105 -21.57 6.90 -8.29
C ARG A 105 -22.30 5.80 -9.11
N THR A 106 -21.61 4.68 -9.33
CA THR A 106 -22.11 3.52 -10.10
C THR A 106 -23.27 2.81 -9.40
N GLY A 107 -23.23 2.77 -8.07
CA GLY A 107 -24.18 2.07 -7.20
C GLY A 107 -23.68 0.68 -6.79
N ASP A 108 -23.88 0.32 -5.51
CA ASP A 108 -23.25 -0.84 -4.86
C ASP A 108 -23.44 -2.16 -5.64
N ALA A 109 -24.69 -2.50 -5.98
CA ALA A 109 -25.01 -3.75 -6.69
C ALA A 109 -24.35 -3.84 -8.07
N LYS A 110 -24.41 -2.74 -8.86
CA LYS A 110 -23.81 -2.72 -10.21
C LYS A 110 -22.29 -2.84 -10.16
N LEU A 111 -21.65 -2.19 -9.19
CA LEU A 111 -20.21 -2.30 -9.01
C LEU A 111 -19.81 -3.72 -8.58
N LEU A 112 -20.52 -4.32 -7.63
CA LEU A 112 -20.27 -5.69 -7.19
C LEU A 112 -20.40 -6.70 -8.34
N ASP A 113 -21.43 -6.57 -9.17
CA ASP A 113 -21.60 -7.42 -10.36
C ASP A 113 -20.47 -7.21 -11.39
N SER A 114 -20.03 -5.97 -11.57
CA SER A 114 -18.88 -5.65 -12.43
C SER A 114 -17.59 -6.30 -11.93
N LEU A 115 -17.29 -6.19 -10.63
CA LEU A 115 -16.08 -6.76 -10.02
C LEU A 115 -16.07 -8.29 -10.03
N ARG A 116 -17.24 -8.93 -10.00
CA ARG A 116 -17.37 -10.39 -10.14
C ARG A 116 -17.18 -10.86 -11.57
N SER A 117 -17.71 -10.12 -12.53
CA SER A 117 -17.62 -10.45 -13.97
C SER A 117 -16.25 -10.11 -14.57
N HIS A 118 -15.57 -9.10 -14.01
CA HIS A 118 -14.24 -8.65 -14.43
C HIS A 118 -13.32 -8.62 -13.21
N PRO A 119 -12.91 -9.80 -12.71
CA PRO A 119 -12.08 -9.89 -11.52
C PRO A 119 -10.74 -9.18 -11.73
N ALA A 120 -10.27 -8.47 -10.71
CA ALA A 120 -8.95 -7.86 -10.74
C ALA A 120 -7.85 -8.93 -10.89
N GLU A 121 -6.82 -8.54 -11.65
CA GLU A 121 -5.62 -9.32 -11.86
C GLU A 121 -4.78 -9.45 -10.58
N ARG A 122 -3.96 -10.50 -10.53
CA ARG A 122 -3.19 -10.87 -9.34
C ARG A 122 -2.35 -9.73 -8.77
N TYR A 123 -1.60 -9.01 -9.61
CA TYR A 123 -0.73 -7.93 -9.14
C TYR A 123 -1.51 -6.73 -8.60
N GLU A 124 -2.70 -6.43 -9.15
CA GLU A 124 -3.57 -5.38 -8.61
C GLU A 124 -4.08 -5.76 -7.22
N LEU A 125 -4.45 -7.03 -7.01
CA LEU A 125 -4.87 -7.51 -5.69
C LEU A 125 -3.75 -7.39 -4.64
N VAL A 126 -2.53 -7.78 -4.99
CA VAL A 126 -1.36 -7.68 -4.08
C VAL A 126 -1.01 -6.21 -3.82
N ARG A 127 -1.01 -5.38 -4.87
CA ARG A 127 -0.75 -3.93 -4.78
C ARG A 127 -1.78 -3.25 -3.89
N ASN A 128 -3.06 -3.53 -4.09
CA ASN A 128 -4.17 -2.97 -3.30
C ASN A 128 -4.04 -3.33 -1.82
N TYR A 129 -3.69 -4.59 -1.51
CA TYR A 129 -3.52 -5.04 -0.14
C TYR A 129 -2.44 -4.26 0.61
N TYR A 130 -1.23 -4.18 0.04
CA TYR A 130 -0.12 -3.48 0.70
C TYR A 130 -0.27 -1.96 0.67
N ASP A 131 -0.90 -1.39 -0.36
CA ASP A 131 -1.30 0.02 -0.39
C ASP A 131 -2.19 0.37 0.80
N MET A 132 -3.30 -0.37 0.99
CA MET A 132 -4.19 -0.16 2.13
C MET A 132 -3.49 -0.37 3.48
N LEU A 133 -2.62 -1.39 3.57
CA LEU A 133 -1.87 -1.70 4.78
C LEU A 133 -0.96 -0.52 5.17
N PHE A 134 -0.11 -0.05 4.26
CA PHE A 134 0.84 1.02 4.56
C PHE A 134 0.17 2.39 4.70
N VAL A 135 -0.88 2.68 3.92
CA VAL A 135 -1.70 3.90 4.12
C VAL A 135 -2.32 3.91 5.52
N ALA A 136 -2.86 2.78 5.98
CA ALA A 136 -3.39 2.68 7.33
C ALA A 136 -2.31 2.86 8.40
N VAL A 137 -1.14 2.22 8.26
CA VAL A 137 0.00 2.43 9.17
C VAL A 137 0.37 3.92 9.23
N GLY A 138 0.48 4.58 8.07
CA GLY A 138 0.76 6.01 7.98
C GLY A 138 -0.28 6.88 8.67
N ASN A 139 -1.57 6.59 8.48
CA ASN A 139 -2.63 7.41 9.06
C ASN A 139 -2.88 7.14 10.54
N LYS A 140 -2.65 5.90 11.01
CA LYS A 140 -3.11 5.41 12.32
C LYS A 140 -2.01 5.25 13.36
N ASN A 141 -0.77 5.05 12.94
CA ASN A 141 0.35 4.85 13.85
C ASN A 141 1.20 6.12 13.93
N GLN A 142 0.66 7.12 14.64
CA GLN A 142 1.32 8.41 14.88
C GLN A 142 1.88 8.51 16.31
N PRO A 143 3.07 9.09 16.50
CA PRO A 143 3.98 9.61 15.47
C PRO A 143 4.59 8.49 14.62
N PHE A 144 4.81 8.76 13.33
CA PHE A 144 5.43 7.80 12.41
C PHE A 144 6.74 7.24 12.97
N ASN A 145 6.82 5.91 13.06
CA ASN A 145 8.02 5.19 13.43
C ASN A 145 8.00 3.73 12.95
N MET A 146 8.89 3.38 12.02
CA MET A 146 9.08 2.03 11.51
C MET A 146 10.48 1.48 11.80
N SER A 147 11.26 2.11 12.70
CA SER A 147 12.65 1.71 13.01
C SER A 147 12.79 0.29 13.54
N LYS A 148 11.71 -0.29 14.07
CA LYS A 148 11.65 -1.68 14.56
C LYS A 148 11.24 -2.69 13.49
N LEU A 149 10.73 -2.23 12.35
CA LEU A 149 10.34 -3.11 11.25
C LEU A 149 11.60 -3.51 10.47
N ASP A 150 11.72 -4.81 10.24
CA ASP A 150 12.58 -5.37 9.20
C ASP A 150 11.69 -6.00 8.13
N LEU A 151 11.61 -5.33 6.98
CA LEU A 151 10.81 -5.80 5.86
C LEU A 151 11.50 -7.01 5.22
N ARG A 152 10.80 -8.15 5.19
CA ARG A 152 11.31 -9.43 4.68
C ARG A 152 10.36 -9.97 3.62
N PRO A 153 10.35 -9.43 2.39
CA PRO A 153 9.42 -9.84 1.34
C PRO A 153 9.38 -11.36 1.10
N ASP A 154 10.53 -12.03 1.21
CA ASP A 154 10.65 -13.48 1.03
C ASP A 154 9.87 -14.29 2.10
N ALA A 155 9.60 -13.70 3.26
CA ALA A 155 8.86 -14.34 4.35
C ALA A 155 7.34 -14.15 4.25
N TYR A 156 6.85 -13.40 3.26
CA TYR A 156 5.45 -12.96 3.18
C TYR A 156 4.57 -13.84 2.27
N GLY A 157 5.09 -14.97 1.78
CA GLY A 157 4.32 -15.89 0.93
C GLY A 157 4.04 -15.35 -0.48
N LEU A 158 4.93 -14.47 -0.97
CA LEU A 158 4.86 -13.87 -2.30
C LEU A 158 5.35 -14.86 -3.36
N GLN A 159 4.69 -14.88 -4.52
CA GLN A 159 4.93 -15.89 -5.56
C GLN A 159 6.11 -15.51 -6.47
N GLU A 160 6.28 -14.22 -6.77
CA GLU A 160 7.19 -13.74 -7.81
C GLU A 160 7.91 -12.44 -7.41
N ASP A 161 8.96 -12.08 -8.15
CA ASP A 161 9.73 -10.85 -7.93
C ASP A 161 8.86 -9.59 -8.04
N THR A 162 7.83 -9.61 -8.90
CA THR A 162 6.88 -8.50 -9.02
C THR A 162 6.14 -8.26 -7.72
N GLU A 163 5.71 -9.31 -7.03
CA GLU A 163 5.02 -9.19 -5.75
C GLU A 163 5.97 -8.67 -4.65
N ARG A 164 7.23 -9.13 -4.63
CA ARG A 164 8.27 -8.60 -3.74
C ARG A 164 8.53 -7.11 -3.97
N GLY A 165 8.64 -6.72 -5.24
CA GLY A 165 8.79 -5.33 -5.65
C GLY A 165 7.62 -4.47 -5.21
N ILE A 166 6.37 -4.97 -5.32
CA ILE A 166 5.17 -4.27 -4.83
C ILE A 166 5.27 -3.99 -3.33
N VAL A 167 5.58 -4.99 -2.50
CA VAL A 167 5.65 -4.80 -1.04
C VAL A 167 6.68 -3.75 -0.67
N PHE A 168 7.88 -3.86 -1.25
CA PHE A 168 8.96 -2.92 -1.02
C PHE A 168 8.55 -1.49 -1.44
N LEU A 169 8.06 -1.31 -2.67
CA LEU A 169 7.74 0.01 -3.20
C LEU A 169 6.56 0.67 -2.48
N GLN A 170 5.55 -0.09 -2.04
CA GLN A 170 4.46 0.46 -1.21
C GLN A 170 4.97 0.95 0.15
N CYS A 171 5.86 0.19 0.79
CA CYS A 171 6.50 0.62 2.03
C CYS A 171 7.34 1.90 1.85
N MET A 172 8.07 2.00 0.73
CA MET A 172 8.91 3.16 0.43
C MET A 172 8.09 4.39 0.05
N ASP A 173 6.96 4.24 -0.63
CA ASP A 173 6.08 5.36 -0.93
C ASP A 173 5.47 5.97 0.35
N LEU A 174 5.11 5.14 1.34
CA LEU A 174 4.79 5.65 2.67
C LEU A 174 5.94 6.46 3.26
N CYS A 175 7.17 5.92 3.26
CA CYS A 175 8.34 6.64 3.78
C CYS A 175 8.51 7.99 3.07
N ARG A 176 8.45 8.02 1.74
CA ARG A 176 8.50 9.23 0.91
C ARG A 176 7.44 10.25 1.32
N SER A 177 6.18 9.81 1.44
CA SER A 177 5.07 10.69 1.81
C SER A 177 5.29 11.40 3.15
N THR A 178 5.98 10.74 4.10
CA THR A 178 6.22 11.31 5.44
C THR A 178 7.22 12.46 5.45
N ILE A 179 8.08 12.57 4.43
CA ILE A 179 9.05 13.67 4.30
C ILE A 179 8.73 14.64 3.17
N TRP A 180 7.81 14.30 2.27
CA TRP A 180 7.51 15.07 1.06
C TRP A 180 7.20 16.54 1.36
N GLY A 181 6.39 16.83 2.39
CA GLY A 181 6.04 18.21 2.78
C GLY A 181 7.25 19.03 3.24
N TYR A 182 8.17 18.42 3.98
CA TYR A 182 9.41 19.09 4.43
C TYR A 182 10.34 19.43 3.28
N MET A 183 10.35 18.60 2.23
CA MET A 183 11.21 18.79 1.07
C MET A 183 10.62 19.75 0.02
N ASN A 184 9.30 19.72 -0.18
CA ASN A 184 8.67 20.42 -1.30
C ASN A 184 7.87 21.66 -0.92
N VAL A 185 7.21 21.67 0.24
CA VAL A 185 6.32 22.77 0.65
C VAL A 185 7.09 23.84 1.42
N VAL A 186 7.96 23.43 2.34
CA VAL A 186 8.78 24.36 3.14
C VAL A 186 9.94 24.91 2.29
N LYS A 187 10.19 26.23 2.36
CA LYS A 187 11.28 26.92 1.64
C LYS A 187 12.12 27.76 2.61
N PRO A 188 13.44 27.48 2.77
CA PRO A 188 14.18 26.34 2.20
C PRO A 188 13.67 24.99 2.74
N PRO A 189 13.99 23.85 2.09
CA PRO A 189 13.64 22.52 2.59
C PRO A 189 14.03 22.32 4.07
N ASN A 190 13.15 21.70 4.85
CA ASN A 190 13.41 21.43 6.27
C ASN A 190 14.11 20.07 6.43
N THR A 191 15.42 20.07 6.17
CA THR A 191 16.27 18.88 6.20
C THR A 191 16.36 18.24 7.59
N LYS A 192 16.28 19.03 8.66
CA LYS A 192 16.31 18.55 10.04
C LYS A 192 15.12 17.66 10.38
N GLU A 193 13.90 18.11 10.07
CA GLU A 193 12.70 17.31 10.31
C GLU A 193 12.65 16.09 9.37
N ALA A 194 13.03 16.25 8.11
CA ALA A 194 13.14 15.11 7.18
C ALA A 194 14.14 14.05 7.69
N MET A 195 15.31 14.47 8.21
CA MET A 195 16.29 13.56 8.81
C MET A 195 15.73 12.83 10.04
N ALA A 196 14.94 13.51 10.88
CA ALA A 196 14.29 12.89 12.03
C ALA A 196 13.31 11.78 11.62
N HIS A 197 12.64 11.93 10.48
CA HIS A 197 11.79 10.89 9.88
C HIS A 197 12.59 9.75 9.24
N ILE A 198 13.63 10.07 8.46
CA ILE A 198 14.50 9.08 7.80
C ILE A 198 15.13 8.12 8.83
N LYS A 199 15.54 8.63 10.00
CA LYS A 199 16.05 7.80 11.12
C LYS A 199 15.04 6.78 11.65
N ARG A 200 13.77 6.89 11.29
CA ARG A 200 12.68 5.99 11.69
C ARG A 200 12.21 5.08 10.56
N TYR A 201 12.87 5.09 9.40
CA TYR A 201 12.55 4.19 8.31
C TYR A 201 12.88 2.73 8.67
N PRO A 202 12.20 1.77 8.03
CA PRO A 202 12.44 0.37 8.29
C PRO A 202 13.79 -0.09 7.74
N LYS A 203 14.20 -1.26 8.19
CA LYS A 203 15.20 -2.06 7.48
C LYS A 203 14.52 -2.93 6.42
N VAL A 204 15.31 -3.40 5.47
CA VAL A 204 14.88 -4.39 4.48
C VAL A 204 15.93 -5.49 4.47
N ASN A 205 15.52 -6.72 4.76
CA ASN A 205 16.41 -7.87 4.91
C ASN A 205 17.63 -7.57 5.82
N GLY A 206 17.40 -6.86 6.93
CA GLY A 206 18.42 -6.47 7.90
C GLY A 206 19.29 -5.28 7.50
N ALA A 207 19.20 -4.81 6.25
CA ALA A 207 19.96 -3.67 5.73
C ALA A 207 19.15 -2.36 5.78
N THR A 208 19.83 -1.22 5.59
CA THR A 208 19.15 0.07 5.40
C THR A 208 18.26 0.03 4.16
N TYR A 209 17.09 0.67 4.25
CA TYR A 209 16.05 0.59 3.21
C TYR A 209 16.55 0.88 1.78
N TYR A 210 17.49 1.81 1.65
CA TYR A 210 18.00 2.26 0.35
C TYR A 210 18.85 1.20 -0.36
N ARG A 211 19.30 0.15 0.33
CA ARG A 211 20.15 -0.92 -0.24
C ARG A 211 19.36 -2.01 -0.97
N PHE A 212 18.03 -1.99 -0.91
CA PHE A 212 17.22 -2.92 -1.69
C PHE A 212 17.33 -2.56 -3.19
N GLY A 213 17.78 -3.53 -4.00
CA GLY A 213 18.08 -3.35 -5.42
C GLY A 213 17.24 -4.18 -6.38
N ASP A 214 16.37 -5.07 -5.89
CA ASP A 214 15.61 -6.01 -6.72
C ASP A 214 14.39 -5.33 -7.38
N LEU A 215 14.67 -4.33 -8.23
CA LEU A 215 13.69 -3.52 -8.94
C LEU A 215 13.56 -3.89 -10.42
N ASN A 216 14.24 -4.95 -10.86
CA ASN A 216 14.20 -5.49 -12.22
C ASN A 216 13.10 -6.54 -12.43
N PHE A 217 11.96 -6.37 -11.75
CA PHE A 217 10.78 -7.21 -11.91
C PHE A 217 9.91 -6.80 -13.11
N LYS A 218 8.94 -7.65 -13.46
CA LYS A 218 8.00 -7.46 -14.57
C LYS A 218 7.05 -6.30 -14.30
N ASP A 219 6.97 -5.36 -15.23
CA ASP A 219 6.04 -4.24 -15.13
C ASP A 219 4.59 -4.66 -15.43
N PHE A 220 3.64 -3.89 -14.92
CA PHE A 220 2.21 -4.05 -15.18
C PHE A 220 1.50 -2.69 -15.18
N GLN A 221 0.30 -2.65 -15.73
CA GLN A 221 -0.50 -1.44 -15.77
C GLN A 221 -1.45 -1.39 -14.57
N TYR A 222 -1.63 -0.21 -14.00
CA TYR A 222 -2.59 0.04 -12.92
C TYR A 222 -3.15 1.45 -13.00
N THR A 223 -4.26 1.71 -12.31
CA THR A 223 -4.86 3.04 -12.27
C THR A 223 -4.18 3.91 -11.23
N TYR A 224 -3.62 5.04 -11.67
CA TYR A 224 -3.01 6.08 -10.85
C TYR A 224 -3.47 7.46 -11.36
N ASP A 225 -3.92 8.32 -10.45
CA ASP A 225 -4.51 9.64 -10.77
C ASP A 225 -5.50 9.57 -11.95
N ASP A 226 -6.49 8.66 -11.84
CA ASP A 226 -7.56 8.42 -12.82
C ASP A 226 -7.07 8.03 -14.24
N SER A 227 -5.82 7.60 -14.37
CA SER A 227 -5.22 7.17 -15.63
C SER A 227 -4.54 5.81 -15.52
N LEU A 228 -4.53 5.04 -16.63
CA LEU A 228 -3.79 3.78 -16.69
C LEU A 228 -2.30 4.09 -16.89
N GLN A 229 -1.46 3.64 -15.96
CA GLN A 229 -0.04 3.97 -15.90
C GLN A 229 0.81 2.71 -15.69
N SER A 230 2.08 2.78 -16.09
CA SER A 230 3.12 1.80 -15.73
C SER A 230 3.35 1.82 -14.22
N TYR A 231 3.24 0.65 -13.57
CA TYR A 231 3.52 0.52 -12.14
C TYR A 231 4.96 0.90 -11.81
N LYS A 232 5.93 0.38 -12.58
CA LYS A 232 7.34 0.77 -12.42
C LYS A 232 7.54 2.26 -12.68
N GLY A 233 6.91 2.80 -13.73
CA GLY A 233 7.00 4.22 -14.08
C GLY A 233 6.60 5.13 -12.93
N VAL A 234 5.55 4.79 -12.18
CA VAL A 234 5.14 5.60 -11.02
C VAL A 234 5.97 5.28 -9.77
N MET A 235 6.06 4.00 -9.41
CA MET A 235 6.56 3.63 -8.08
C MET A 235 8.09 3.64 -8.00
N VAL A 236 8.80 3.34 -9.09
CA VAL A 236 10.26 3.49 -9.13
C VAL A 236 10.65 4.97 -9.17
N ASP A 237 9.89 5.82 -9.86
CA ASP A 237 10.06 7.29 -9.80
C ASP A 237 9.98 7.79 -8.36
N HIS A 238 8.92 7.42 -7.64
CA HIS A 238 8.74 7.78 -6.23
C HIS A 238 9.90 7.30 -5.35
N TYR A 239 10.36 6.06 -5.54
CA TYR A 239 11.50 5.56 -4.77
C TYR A 239 12.81 6.30 -5.09
N LEU A 240 13.08 6.57 -6.36
CA LEU A 240 14.25 7.35 -6.77
C LEU A 240 14.18 8.80 -6.26
N GLU A 241 12.99 9.40 -6.23
CA GLU A 241 12.74 10.71 -5.61
C GLU A 241 13.03 10.69 -4.09
N LEU A 242 12.59 9.65 -3.36
CA LEU A 242 12.92 9.47 -1.95
C LEU A 242 14.44 9.41 -1.71
N LEU A 243 15.20 8.75 -2.59
CA LEU A 243 16.65 8.69 -2.48
C LEU A 243 17.31 10.05 -2.76
N LEU A 244 16.80 10.82 -3.71
CA LEU A 244 17.24 12.21 -3.93
C LEU A 244 16.93 13.10 -2.73
N TYR A 245 15.76 12.97 -2.11
CA TYR A 245 15.45 13.68 -0.86
C TYR A 245 16.41 13.31 0.25
N HIS A 246 16.72 12.02 0.43
CA HIS A 246 17.68 11.59 1.43
C HIS A 246 19.08 12.18 1.15
N LEU A 247 19.51 12.21 -0.12
CA LEU A 247 20.78 12.85 -0.50
C LEU A 247 20.81 14.34 -0.12
N LEU A 248 19.76 15.10 -0.45
CA LEU A 248 19.63 16.52 -0.08
C LEU A 248 19.63 16.73 1.43
N VAL A 249 19.01 15.82 2.17
CA VAL A 249 18.98 15.85 3.63
C VAL A 249 20.36 15.57 4.22
N LEU A 250 21.13 14.62 3.67
CA LEU A 250 22.50 14.37 4.11
C LEU A 250 23.38 15.60 3.89
N ASP A 251 23.28 16.26 2.74
CA ASP A 251 24.02 17.47 2.42
C ASP A 251 23.65 18.63 3.37
N GLY A 252 22.35 18.91 3.53
CA GLY A 252 21.86 20.00 4.40
C GLY A 252 22.18 19.81 5.88
N GLU A 253 22.32 18.57 6.35
CA GLU A 253 22.72 18.25 7.72
C GLU A 253 24.23 18.05 7.89
N GLY A 254 25.04 18.34 6.87
CA GLY A 254 26.51 18.26 6.94
C GLY A 254 27.02 16.84 7.21
N ALA A 255 26.37 15.83 6.63
CA ALA A 255 26.78 14.44 6.77
C ALA A 255 28.19 14.20 6.21
N LYS A 256 28.88 13.19 6.76
CA LYS A 256 30.20 12.79 6.28
C LYS A 256 30.13 12.28 4.84
N GLU A 257 31.19 12.51 4.08
CA GLU A 257 31.32 12.06 2.69
C GLU A 257 31.06 10.55 2.53
N ASP A 258 31.52 9.72 3.48
CA ASP A 258 31.26 8.27 3.46
C ASP A 258 29.76 7.93 3.49
N ALA A 259 28.93 8.70 4.22
CA ALA A 259 27.49 8.45 4.29
C ALA A 259 26.81 8.84 2.97
N VAL A 260 27.23 9.95 2.36
CA VAL A 260 26.76 10.39 1.04
C VAL A 260 27.12 9.35 -0.02
N ARG A 261 28.38 8.90 -0.02
CA ARG A 261 28.88 7.86 -0.94
C ARG A 261 28.18 6.52 -0.74
N ASP A 262 27.92 6.12 0.50
CA ASP A 262 27.17 4.88 0.79
C ASP A 262 25.74 4.92 0.23
N LEU A 263 25.05 6.06 0.36
CA LEU A 263 23.73 6.23 -0.26
C LEU A 263 23.81 6.17 -1.79
N LEU A 264 24.72 6.93 -2.41
CA LEU A 264 24.85 7.00 -3.88
C LEU A 264 25.21 5.65 -4.50
N LEU A 265 26.23 4.99 -3.95
CA LEU A 265 26.79 3.76 -4.52
C LEU A 265 26.16 2.48 -3.97
N GLY A 266 25.45 2.56 -2.86
CA GLY A 266 24.79 1.43 -2.21
C GLY A 266 23.31 1.30 -2.57
N SER A 267 22.73 2.27 -3.28
CA SER A 267 21.30 2.29 -3.60
C SER A 267 20.99 2.12 -5.09
N ALA A 268 19.70 2.04 -5.39
CA ALA A 268 19.16 2.03 -6.75
C ALA A 268 19.51 3.30 -7.57
N MET A 269 20.02 4.37 -6.94
CA MET A 269 20.46 5.57 -7.66
C MET A 269 21.55 5.27 -8.69
N ARG A 270 22.44 4.30 -8.42
CA ARG A 270 23.53 3.93 -9.34
C ARG A 270 23.08 3.06 -10.53
N ASP A 271 21.88 2.52 -10.48
CA ASP A 271 21.39 1.61 -11.54
C ASP A 271 20.80 2.44 -12.68
N GLU A 272 21.62 2.67 -13.70
CA GLU A 272 21.25 3.46 -14.88
C GLU A 272 20.02 2.89 -15.62
N THR A 273 19.77 1.58 -15.48
CA THR A 273 18.62 0.94 -16.14
C THR A 273 17.29 1.38 -15.56
N LEU A 274 17.30 1.91 -14.34
CA LEU A 274 16.11 2.41 -13.64
C LEU A 274 15.83 3.90 -13.92
N TRP A 275 16.81 4.68 -14.37
CA TRP A 275 16.63 6.13 -14.57
C TRP A 275 15.58 6.46 -15.64
N LYS A 276 15.31 5.54 -16.57
CA LYS A 276 14.23 5.69 -17.56
C LYS A 276 12.83 5.80 -16.94
N TYR A 277 12.66 5.35 -15.69
CA TYR A 277 11.41 5.48 -14.96
C TYR A 277 11.33 6.78 -14.15
N SER A 278 12.43 7.53 -14.02
CA SER A 278 12.50 8.72 -13.18
C SER A 278 12.21 10.00 -13.95
N LYS A 279 11.42 10.90 -13.34
CA LYS A 279 11.26 12.29 -13.79
C LYS A 279 12.51 13.14 -13.58
N SER A 280 13.45 12.67 -12.77
CA SER A 280 14.72 13.34 -12.46
C SER A 280 15.91 12.65 -13.16
N LYS A 281 15.68 11.98 -14.30
CA LYS A 281 16.70 11.26 -15.05
C LYS A 281 17.97 12.08 -15.27
N GLU A 282 17.82 13.34 -15.70
CA GLU A 282 18.94 14.24 -15.97
C GLU A 282 19.77 14.55 -14.73
N VAL A 283 19.14 14.58 -13.55
CA VAL A 283 19.84 14.75 -12.26
C VAL A 283 20.71 13.54 -11.97
N PHE A 284 20.18 12.33 -12.12
CA PHE A 284 20.97 11.11 -11.96
C PHE A 284 22.13 11.06 -12.94
N GLU A 285 21.88 11.37 -14.21
CA GLU A 285 22.93 11.47 -15.21
C GLU A 285 24.00 12.49 -14.82
N GLN A 286 23.66 13.65 -14.27
CA GLN A 286 24.66 14.64 -13.83
C GLN A 286 25.46 14.19 -12.61
N ILE A 287 24.83 13.48 -11.67
CA ILE A 287 25.50 12.92 -10.48
C ILE A 287 26.53 11.88 -10.90
N PHE A 288 26.20 11.00 -11.86
CA PHE A 288 27.01 9.83 -12.20
C PHE A 288 27.85 9.95 -13.50
N LYS A 289 27.50 10.81 -14.47
CA LYS A 289 28.32 11.09 -15.68
C LYS A 289 29.56 11.97 -15.41
N LYS A 290 29.89 12.22 -14.13
CA LYS A 290 31.15 12.85 -13.70
C LYS A 290 32.22 11.84 -13.24
N GLN A 291 32.09 10.55 -13.58
CA GLN A 291 33.09 9.52 -13.31
C GLN A 291 33.60 8.89 -14.60
#